data_AF-A0A5J4SGJ3-F1
#
_entry.id   AF-A0A5J4SGJ3-F1
#
_cell.length_a   1.000
_cell.length_b   1.000
_cell.length_c   1.000
_cell.angle_alpha   90.00
_cell.angle_beta   90.00
_cell.angle_gamma   90.00
#
_symmetry.space_group_name_H-M   'P 1'
#
loop_
_entity.id
_entity.type
_entity.pdbx_description
1 polymer ?
#
loop_
_entity_poly.entity_id
_entity_poly.type
_entity_poly.pdbx_seq_one_letter_code
_entity_poly.pdbx_strand_id
1 'polypeptide(L)'
;MPALFDKEIIISLSDTDHDITQIQNSFLSVVLTANIQLDDKFDKIDESYKDGLVLFVGLKSGSNLIREYTIYHRGKTIDGSLQNDATTESFIHNTIKPKTCGTYVSIREIEELIGNQTAVPYTIPIRFRVSIPLDDILIFSAFTDYPNGLFGDLKIKFKINPHAFVFCQVNPIISMAKYYTMNKEELLGSSQQKLMDIDLMFRNWSLTFQYTKQFTQLGCTADLITGLHAEPLTESGLKNLICDIKPVTISIKNYVITEVTANMA
;
A
#
# COMPACT_ATOMS: atom_id res chain seq x y z
N MET A 1 -2.79 2.01 24.79
CA MET A 1 -1.60 1.17 24.57
C MET A 1 -0.54 2.08 23.96
N PRO A 2 0.66 2.25 24.56
CA PRO A 2 1.67 3.12 23.99
C PRO A 2 2.06 2.51 22.65
N ALA A 3 1.90 3.30 21.59
CA ALA A 3 2.14 2.81 20.26
C ALA A 3 3.62 2.48 20.07
N LEU A 4 3.87 1.40 19.34
CA LEU A 4 5.16 0.77 19.10
C LEU A 4 6.13 1.65 18.26
N PHE A 5 5.97 2.98 18.27
CA PHE A 5 6.66 3.96 17.44
C PHE A 5 8.20 3.88 17.59
N ASP A 6 8.71 3.50 18.76
CA ASP A 6 10.14 3.49 19.08
C ASP A 6 10.79 2.10 19.10
N LYS A 7 10.12 1.07 18.58
CA LYS A 7 10.75 -0.25 18.54
C LYS A 7 11.85 -0.25 17.47
N GLU A 8 13.08 -0.15 17.95
CA GLU A 8 14.28 -0.24 17.12
C GLU A 8 14.45 -1.67 16.62
N ILE A 9 14.68 -1.82 15.33
CA ILE A 9 14.93 -3.11 14.68
C ILE A 9 16.39 -3.13 14.28
N ILE A 10 17.12 -4.17 14.69
CA ILE A 10 18.51 -4.39 14.30
C ILE A 10 18.56 -5.68 13.48
N ILE A 11 19.15 -5.62 12.29
CA ILE A 11 19.32 -6.78 11.41
C ILE A 11 20.73 -6.83 10.83
N SER A 12 21.26 -8.05 10.69
CA SER A 12 22.52 -8.32 10.02
C SER A 12 22.38 -8.22 8.51
N LEU A 13 23.33 -7.53 7.88
CA LEU A 13 23.46 -7.37 6.44
C LEU A 13 24.69 -8.11 5.89
N SER A 14 25.48 -8.78 6.73
CA SER A 14 26.55 -9.68 6.27
C SER A 14 26.04 -11.12 6.26
N ASP A 15 26.29 -11.82 5.16
CA ASP A 15 26.09 -13.27 5.04
C ASP A 15 27.43 -13.99 5.26
N THR A 16 27.48 -14.91 6.22
CA THR A 16 28.69 -15.67 6.53
C THR A 16 28.98 -16.76 5.49
N ASP A 17 28.00 -17.13 4.68
CA ASP A 17 28.11 -18.21 3.72
C ASP A 17 28.75 -17.74 2.40
N HIS A 18 28.90 -16.42 2.22
CA HIS A 18 29.45 -15.80 1.02
C HIS A 18 30.65 -14.90 1.34
N ASP A 19 31.69 -14.92 0.49
CA ASP A 19 32.88 -14.06 0.65
C ASP A 19 32.60 -12.58 0.34
N ILE A 20 31.60 -12.32 -0.51
CA ILE A 20 31.21 -11.00 -0.98
C ILE A 20 29.69 -10.91 -0.94
N THR A 21 29.16 -9.78 -0.47
CA THR A 21 27.74 -9.43 -0.52
C THR A 21 27.50 -8.33 -1.55
N GLN A 22 26.60 -8.56 -2.48
CA GLN A 22 26.17 -7.61 -3.51
C GLN A 22 25.05 -6.72 -2.99
N ILE A 23 25.41 -5.60 -2.36
CA ILE A 23 24.48 -4.69 -1.69
C ILE A 23 23.41 -4.16 -2.66
N GLN A 24 23.80 -3.82 -3.89
CA GLN A 24 22.90 -3.35 -4.94
C GLN A 24 21.81 -4.36 -5.36
N ASN A 25 22.04 -5.66 -5.13
CA ASN A 25 21.09 -6.73 -5.45
C ASN A 25 20.35 -7.25 -4.21
N SER A 26 20.64 -6.67 -3.05
CA SER A 26 20.14 -7.09 -1.74
C SER A 26 18.98 -6.20 -1.28
N PHE A 27 18.08 -6.75 -0.47
CA PHE A 27 16.92 -5.99 0.04
C PHE A 27 16.44 -6.49 1.40
N LEU A 28 15.89 -5.56 2.18
CA LEU A 28 15.15 -5.88 3.40
C LEU A 28 13.70 -6.22 3.05
N SER A 29 13.17 -7.26 3.68
CA SER A 29 11.76 -7.60 3.64
C SER A 29 11.14 -7.43 5.02
N VAL A 30 10.17 -6.54 5.14
CA VAL A 30 9.50 -6.20 6.41
C VAL A 30 8.03 -6.55 6.30
N VAL A 31 7.51 -7.39 7.21
CA VAL A 31 6.07 -7.68 7.26
C VAL A 31 5.42 -6.83 8.33
N LEU A 32 4.52 -5.95 7.88
CA LEU A 32 3.78 -5.03 8.71
C LEU A 32 2.33 -5.50 8.83
N THR A 33 1.84 -5.55 10.06
CA THR A 33 0.42 -5.72 10.39
C THR A 33 -0.07 -4.43 11.01
N ALA A 34 -1.23 -3.92 10.63
CA ALA A 34 -1.81 -2.72 11.20
C ALA A 34 -3.34 -2.75 11.15
N ASN A 35 -3.96 -1.80 11.84
CA ASN A 35 -5.39 -1.54 11.74
C ASN A 35 -5.59 -0.21 11.02
N ILE A 36 -6.26 -0.21 9.87
CA ILE A 36 -6.79 1.04 9.32
C ILE A 36 -8.13 1.36 9.96
N GLN A 37 -8.40 2.65 10.12
CA GLN A 37 -9.63 3.16 10.71
C GLN A 37 -10.32 4.11 9.73
N LEU A 38 -11.58 3.83 9.42
CA LEU A 38 -12.42 4.63 8.53
C LEU A 38 -13.50 5.34 9.33
N ASP A 39 -13.72 6.62 9.07
CA ASP A 39 -14.78 7.41 9.69
C ASP A 39 -16.15 7.26 9.01
N ASP A 40 -16.21 6.70 7.80
CA ASP A 40 -17.44 6.34 7.08
C ASP A 40 -17.29 4.98 6.37
N LYS A 41 -18.40 4.42 5.91
CA LYS A 41 -18.51 3.12 5.22
C LYS A 41 -18.97 3.26 3.75
N PHE A 42 -18.83 2.18 2.99
CA PHE A 42 -19.12 2.10 1.56
C PHE A 42 -20.51 1.51 1.26
N ASP A 43 -21.59 2.11 1.77
CA ASP A 43 -22.91 1.46 1.82
C ASP A 43 -23.65 1.28 0.49
N LYS A 44 -23.33 2.07 -0.53
CA LYS A 44 -24.16 2.20 -1.73
C LYS A 44 -23.46 1.71 -2.99
N ILE A 45 -22.55 0.76 -2.84
CA ILE A 45 -21.86 0.15 -3.98
C ILE A 45 -22.63 -1.10 -4.38
N ASP A 46 -23.04 -1.20 -5.64
CA ASP A 46 -23.73 -2.39 -6.14
C ASP A 46 -22.79 -3.61 -6.07
N GLU A 47 -23.38 -4.77 -5.78
CA GLU A 47 -22.70 -6.07 -5.66
C GLU A 47 -21.80 -6.40 -6.86
N SER A 48 -22.18 -5.94 -8.06
CA SER A 48 -21.45 -6.12 -9.31
C SER A 48 -20.08 -5.44 -9.33
N TYR A 49 -19.87 -4.40 -8.51
CA TYR A 49 -18.67 -3.56 -8.53
C TYR A 49 -17.74 -3.78 -7.33
N LYS A 50 -18.26 -4.28 -6.20
CA LYS A 50 -17.52 -4.36 -4.92
C LYS A 50 -16.18 -5.09 -5.01
N ASP A 51 -16.10 -6.12 -5.84
CA ASP A 51 -14.90 -6.96 -5.97
C ASP A 51 -13.78 -6.29 -6.77
N GLY A 52 -14.13 -5.42 -7.74
CA GLY A 52 -13.15 -4.76 -8.60
C GLY A 52 -12.90 -3.29 -8.25
N LEU A 53 -13.66 -2.71 -7.31
CA LEU A 53 -13.30 -1.47 -6.63
C LEU A 53 -12.36 -1.77 -5.47
N VAL A 54 -11.22 -1.09 -5.43
CA VAL A 54 -10.14 -1.39 -4.47
C VAL A 54 -9.56 -0.12 -3.88
N LEU A 55 -9.28 -0.19 -2.58
CA LEU A 55 -8.51 0.78 -1.82
C LEU A 55 -7.08 0.28 -1.70
N PHE A 56 -6.12 1.07 -2.16
CA PHE A 56 -4.71 0.85 -1.85
C PHE A 56 -4.37 1.47 -0.51
N VAL A 57 -3.64 0.74 0.32
CA VAL A 57 -3.01 1.25 1.55
C VAL A 57 -1.56 0.78 1.60
N GLY A 58 -0.64 1.71 1.84
CA GLY A 58 0.78 1.38 1.91
C GLY A 58 1.69 2.59 1.89
N LEU A 59 2.76 2.50 1.12
CA LEU A 59 3.83 3.48 0.98
C LEU A 59 4.05 3.80 -0.49
N LYS A 60 4.45 5.05 -0.77
CA LYS A 60 4.88 5.46 -2.11
C LYS A 60 6.17 4.76 -2.57
N SER A 61 7.04 4.42 -1.60
CA SER A 61 8.27 3.64 -1.76
C SER A 61 8.50 2.81 -0.50
N GLY A 62 9.10 1.62 -0.64
CA GLY A 62 9.49 0.81 0.52
C GLY A 62 10.48 1.52 1.43
N SER A 63 11.43 2.29 0.87
CA SER A 63 12.42 3.04 1.65
C SER A 63 11.81 4.08 2.58
N ASN A 64 10.64 4.64 2.24
CA ASN A 64 9.92 5.60 3.09
C ASN A 64 9.48 4.98 4.43
N LEU A 65 9.48 3.64 4.56
CA LEU A 65 9.22 2.99 5.83
C LEU A 65 10.27 3.36 6.89
N ILE A 66 11.52 3.61 6.50
CA ILE A 66 12.62 3.92 7.40
C ILE A 66 12.66 5.43 7.64
N ARG A 67 12.51 5.86 8.90
CA ARG A 67 12.65 7.28 9.29
C ARG A 67 14.11 7.65 9.49
N GLU A 68 14.78 6.84 10.27
CA GLU A 68 16.17 7.00 10.69
C GLU A 68 16.80 5.63 10.80
N TYR A 69 18.10 5.57 10.53
CA TYR A 69 18.87 4.36 10.66
C TYR A 69 20.22 4.65 11.29
N THR A 70 20.85 3.60 11.80
CA THR A 70 22.20 3.58 12.32
C THR A 70 22.90 2.35 11.78
N ILE A 71 24.05 2.55 11.15
CA ILE A 71 24.87 1.46 10.65
C ILE A 71 25.92 1.10 11.68
N TYR A 72 25.99 -0.18 12.02
CA TYR A 72 27.03 -0.76 12.85
C TYR A 72 27.95 -1.62 12.01
N HIS A 73 29.23 -1.51 12.30
CA HIS A 73 30.27 -2.35 11.73
C HIS A 73 31.19 -2.80 12.84
N ARG A 74 31.29 -4.12 13.01
CA ARG A 74 32.07 -4.74 14.10
C ARG A 74 31.72 -4.13 15.47
N GLY A 75 30.44 -3.89 15.71
CA GLY A 75 29.92 -3.29 16.95
C GLY A 75 30.15 -1.78 17.11
N LYS A 76 30.76 -1.09 16.14
CA LYS A 76 30.95 0.37 16.16
C LYS A 76 29.97 1.06 15.21
N THR A 77 29.41 2.19 15.65
CA THR A 77 28.59 3.03 14.78
C THR A 77 29.45 3.68 13.70
N ILE A 78 29.11 3.46 12.42
CA ILE A 78 29.73 4.13 11.26
C ILE A 78 28.96 5.38 10.89
N ASP A 79 27.63 5.26 10.83
CA ASP A 79 26.75 6.36 10.44
C ASP A 79 25.43 6.27 11.21
N GLY A 80 24.77 7.41 11.37
CA GLY A 80 23.43 7.53 11.88
C GLY A 80 22.77 8.75 11.23
N SER A 81 21.89 8.50 10.26
CA SER A 81 21.29 9.57 9.47
C SER A 81 19.78 9.40 9.30
N LEU A 82 19.12 10.53 9.06
CA LEU A 82 17.70 10.58 8.69
C LEU A 82 17.57 10.28 7.18
N GLN A 83 16.52 9.58 6.79
CA GLN A 83 16.23 9.26 5.37
C GLN A 83 15.53 10.40 4.62
N ASN A 84 15.67 11.66 5.07
CA ASN A 84 14.92 12.80 4.52
C ASN A 84 15.27 13.07 3.05
N ASP A 85 16.57 13.02 2.70
CA ASP A 85 17.03 13.32 1.35
C ASP A 85 16.62 12.23 0.36
N ALA A 86 16.79 10.96 0.72
CA ALA A 86 16.33 9.81 -0.07
C ALA A 86 14.80 9.79 -0.22
N THR A 87 14.05 10.20 0.81
CA THR A 87 12.58 10.33 0.71
C THR A 87 12.19 11.43 -0.29
N THR A 88 12.96 12.53 -0.34
CA THR A 88 12.73 13.63 -1.29
C THR A 88 13.05 13.20 -2.72
N GLU A 89 14.16 12.51 -2.94
CA GLU A 89 14.51 11.95 -4.25
C GLU A 89 13.47 10.91 -4.72
N SER A 90 13.08 10.00 -3.82
CA SER A 90 12.02 9.02 -4.07
C SER A 90 10.70 9.69 -4.43
N PHE A 91 10.35 10.81 -3.80
CA PHE A 91 9.15 11.57 -4.13
C PHE A 91 9.15 12.06 -5.60
N ILE A 92 10.29 12.56 -6.09
CA ILE A 92 10.44 12.99 -7.48
C ILE A 92 10.36 11.78 -8.42
N HIS A 93 11.12 10.72 -8.15
CA HIS A 93 11.17 9.54 -9.00
C HIS A 93 9.82 8.79 -9.09
N ASN A 94 9.09 8.71 -7.97
CA ASN A 94 7.77 8.07 -7.92
C ASN A 94 6.72 8.77 -8.80
N THR A 95 6.95 10.03 -9.17
CA THR A 95 6.09 10.76 -10.12
C THR A 95 6.20 10.18 -11.54
N ILE A 96 7.32 9.53 -11.87
CA ILE A 96 7.61 8.95 -13.20
C ILE A 96 7.33 7.44 -13.22
N LYS A 97 7.76 6.69 -12.18
CA LYS A 97 7.51 5.25 -12.04
C LYS A 97 7.33 4.87 -10.56
N PRO A 98 6.08 4.73 -10.08
CA PRO A 98 5.84 4.46 -8.66
C PRO A 98 6.34 3.07 -8.26
N LYS A 99 7.19 2.99 -7.23
CA LYS A 99 7.64 1.75 -6.55
C LYS A 99 6.81 1.48 -5.29
N THR A 100 5.48 1.57 -5.40
CA THR A 100 4.56 1.46 -4.27
C THR A 100 4.65 0.11 -3.57
N CYS A 101 4.66 0.12 -2.24
CA CYS A 101 4.64 -1.08 -1.41
C CYS A 101 3.41 -1.03 -0.51
N GLY A 102 2.53 -2.03 -0.57
CA GLY A 102 1.27 -1.97 0.17
C GLY A 102 0.38 -3.16 -0.09
N THR A 103 -0.86 -3.04 0.34
CA THR A 103 -1.94 -3.97 0.00
C THR A 103 -3.06 -3.26 -0.72
N TYR A 104 -3.83 -4.04 -1.48
CA TYR A 104 -5.09 -3.62 -2.09
C TYR A 104 -6.20 -4.38 -1.37
N VAL A 105 -7.18 -3.65 -0.86
CA VAL A 105 -8.34 -4.21 -0.17
C VAL A 105 -9.56 -3.86 -1.01
N SER A 106 -10.32 -4.87 -1.45
CA SER A 106 -11.54 -4.62 -2.23
C SER A 106 -12.62 -4.01 -1.34
N ILE A 107 -13.57 -3.30 -1.94
CA ILE A 107 -14.74 -2.80 -1.18
C ILE A 107 -15.50 -3.97 -0.56
N ARG A 108 -15.60 -5.11 -1.26
CA ARG A 108 -16.18 -6.36 -0.72
C ARG A 108 -15.50 -6.76 0.59
N GLU A 109 -14.17 -6.88 0.56
CA GLU A 109 -13.38 -7.29 1.72
C GLU A 109 -13.50 -6.27 2.86
N ILE A 110 -13.53 -4.97 2.54
CA ILE A 110 -13.78 -3.91 3.50
C ILE A 110 -15.13 -4.11 4.20
N GLU A 111 -16.21 -4.29 3.43
CA GLU A 111 -17.55 -4.49 4.01
C GLU A 111 -17.64 -5.75 4.87
N GLU A 112 -17.01 -6.86 4.44
CA GLU A 112 -16.96 -8.10 5.21
C GLU A 112 -16.20 -7.94 6.52
N LEU A 113 -15.06 -7.24 6.50
CA LEU A 113 -14.24 -6.97 7.69
C LEU A 113 -14.90 -5.96 8.64
N ILE A 114 -15.65 -5.00 8.10
CA ILE A 114 -16.50 -4.11 8.89
C ILE A 114 -17.63 -4.93 9.52
N GLY A 115 -18.33 -5.74 8.73
CA GLY A 115 -19.38 -6.65 9.17
C GLY A 115 -20.39 -5.96 10.11
N ASN A 116 -20.45 -6.45 11.35
CA ASN A 116 -21.37 -5.96 12.39
C ASN A 116 -20.75 -4.89 13.30
N GLN A 117 -19.60 -4.30 12.96
CA GLN A 117 -19.06 -3.18 13.73
C GLN A 117 -20.08 -2.04 13.76
N THR A 118 -20.49 -1.63 14.96
CA THR A 118 -21.52 -0.59 15.16
C THR A 118 -20.95 0.76 15.56
N ALA A 119 -19.66 0.83 15.90
CA ALA A 119 -19.00 2.03 16.39
C ALA A 119 -17.97 2.54 15.37
N VAL A 120 -18.12 3.81 15.01
CA VAL A 120 -17.14 4.57 14.21
C VAL A 120 -15.99 5.02 15.12
N PRO A 121 -14.71 4.97 14.68
CA PRO A 121 -14.27 4.56 13.34
C PRO A 121 -14.22 3.04 13.16
N TYR A 122 -14.64 2.58 11.98
CA TYR A 122 -14.59 1.18 11.58
C TYR A 122 -13.15 0.73 11.43
N THR A 123 -12.82 -0.43 12.00
CA THR A 123 -11.45 -0.93 12.05
C THR A 123 -11.27 -2.12 11.13
N ILE A 124 -10.28 -2.04 10.24
CA ILE A 124 -9.96 -3.08 9.27
C ILE A 124 -8.51 -3.53 9.49
N PRO A 125 -8.27 -4.81 9.82
CA PRO A 125 -6.92 -5.32 9.93
C PRO A 125 -6.30 -5.47 8.54
N ILE A 126 -5.06 -5.00 8.38
CA ILE A 126 -4.28 -5.15 7.16
C ILE A 126 -2.92 -5.78 7.48
N ARG A 127 -2.41 -6.58 6.55
CA ARG A 127 -1.07 -7.15 6.59
C ARG A 127 -0.44 -7.05 5.22
N PHE A 128 0.77 -6.49 5.13
CA PHE A 128 1.51 -6.43 3.87
C PHE A 128 3.01 -6.50 4.10
N ARG A 129 3.71 -6.91 3.03
CA ARG A 129 5.16 -7.00 2.99
C ARG A 129 5.71 -5.77 2.26
N VAL A 130 6.72 -5.14 2.86
CA VAL A 130 7.48 -4.05 2.27
C VAL A 130 8.85 -4.58 1.88
N SER A 131 9.20 -4.42 0.61
CA SER A 131 10.56 -4.69 0.14
C SER A 131 11.31 -3.37 0.04
N ILE A 132 12.47 -3.29 0.66
CA ILE A 132 13.33 -2.12 0.69
C ILE A 132 14.68 -2.52 0.07
N PRO A 133 14.91 -2.20 -1.20
CA PRO A 133 16.24 -2.34 -1.80
C PRO A 133 17.28 -1.63 -0.94
N LEU A 134 18.44 -2.24 -0.72
CA LEU A 134 19.47 -1.62 0.11
C LEU A 134 20.06 -0.38 -0.58
N ASP A 135 20.17 -0.37 -1.90
CA ASP A 135 20.62 0.79 -2.68
C ASP A 135 19.66 2.00 -2.60
N ASP A 136 18.37 1.78 -2.31
CA ASP A 136 17.39 2.84 -2.00
C ASP A 136 17.61 3.45 -0.59
N ILE A 137 18.53 2.91 0.24
CA ILE A 137 18.97 3.49 1.52
C ILE A 137 20.24 4.30 1.27
N LEU A 138 20.18 5.62 1.55
CA LEU A 138 21.23 6.59 1.20
C LEU A 138 22.69 6.12 1.41
N ILE A 139 23.05 5.58 2.57
CA ILE A 139 24.43 5.11 2.85
C ILE A 139 24.90 4.02 1.89
N PHE A 140 23.98 3.16 1.42
CA PHE A 140 24.26 1.99 0.60
C PHE A 140 24.13 2.27 -0.91
N SER A 141 23.62 3.45 -1.29
CA SER A 141 23.48 3.86 -2.70
C SER A 141 24.78 3.79 -3.50
N ALA A 142 25.93 3.97 -2.83
CA ALA A 142 27.26 3.88 -3.44
C ALA A 142 27.95 2.52 -3.24
N PHE A 143 27.32 1.57 -2.55
CA PHE A 143 27.90 0.25 -2.27
C PHE A 143 27.40 -0.76 -3.30
N THR A 144 28.31 -1.27 -4.13
CA THR A 144 28.01 -2.37 -5.06
C THR A 144 28.31 -3.71 -4.40
N ASP A 145 29.57 -3.89 -4.00
CA ASP A 145 30.12 -5.13 -3.44
C ASP A 145 30.72 -4.86 -2.06
N TYR A 146 30.40 -5.75 -1.12
CA TYR A 146 30.87 -5.70 0.25
C TYR A 146 31.65 -6.99 0.57
N PRO A 147 32.99 -6.97 0.52
CA PRO A 147 33.84 -8.11 0.87
C PRO A 147 33.71 -8.50 2.36
N ASN A 148 32.93 -9.54 2.65
CA ASN A 148 32.62 -9.97 4.01
C ASN A 148 33.88 -10.28 4.82
N GLY A 149 34.91 -10.87 4.21
CA GLY A 149 36.18 -11.13 4.89
C GLY A 149 36.96 -9.87 5.30
N LEU A 150 36.87 -8.79 4.52
CA LEU A 150 37.62 -7.55 4.80
C LEU A 150 36.87 -6.66 5.79
N PHE A 151 35.55 -6.54 5.62
CA PHE A 151 34.74 -5.63 6.37
C PHE A 151 34.05 -6.31 7.57
N GLY A 152 33.57 -7.55 7.43
CA GLY A 152 33.03 -8.33 8.55
C GLY A 152 31.57 -8.01 8.87
N ASP A 153 31.20 -8.02 10.15
CA ASP A 153 29.81 -7.90 10.61
C ASP A 153 29.25 -6.48 10.35
N LEU A 154 28.29 -6.40 9.43
CA LEU A 154 27.55 -5.19 9.08
C LEU A 154 26.10 -5.34 9.56
N LYS A 155 25.61 -4.36 10.32
CA LYS A 155 24.22 -4.35 10.81
C LYS A 155 23.58 -3.01 10.54
N ILE A 156 22.31 -3.03 10.19
CA ILE A 156 21.46 -1.83 10.16
C ILE A 156 20.48 -1.88 11.33
N LYS A 157 20.42 -0.78 12.06
CA LYS A 157 19.36 -0.48 13.01
C LYS A 157 18.46 0.58 12.43
N PHE A 158 17.14 0.45 12.50
CA PHE A 158 16.24 1.48 11.99
C PHE A 158 14.96 1.65 12.82
N LYS A 159 14.33 2.82 12.66
CA LYS A 159 12.98 3.12 13.17
C LYS A 159 12.01 3.41 12.04
N ILE A 160 10.74 3.15 12.31
CA ILE A 160 9.66 3.29 11.33
C ILE A 160 9.18 4.73 11.22
N ASN A 161 8.85 5.15 10.01
CA ASN A 161 8.21 6.44 9.73
C ASN A 161 6.68 6.28 9.68
N PRO A 162 5.94 6.62 10.76
CA PRO A 162 4.48 6.54 10.74
C PRO A 162 3.81 7.54 9.81
N HIS A 163 4.51 8.61 9.43
CA HIS A 163 3.97 9.65 8.57
C HIS A 163 4.12 9.32 7.08
N ALA A 164 4.80 8.22 6.74
CA ALA A 164 5.01 7.81 5.35
C ALA A 164 3.82 7.09 4.72
N PHE A 165 2.88 6.59 5.54
CA PHE A 165 1.77 5.79 5.05
C PHE A 165 0.73 6.63 4.31
N VAL A 166 0.24 6.07 3.21
CA VAL A 166 -0.71 6.70 2.31
C VAL A 166 -1.80 5.71 1.88
N PHE A 167 -2.89 6.27 1.38
CA PHE A 167 -3.96 5.52 0.74
C PHE A 167 -4.41 6.20 -0.55
N CYS A 168 -5.05 5.44 -1.43
CA CYS A 168 -5.87 5.98 -2.50
C CYS A 168 -6.91 4.93 -2.93
N GLN A 169 -8.08 5.36 -3.36
CA GLN A 169 -8.94 4.49 -4.16
C GLN A 169 -8.27 4.33 -5.52
N VAL A 170 -8.10 3.10 -6.01
CA VAL A 170 -7.48 2.87 -7.32
C VAL A 170 -8.49 3.28 -8.40
N ASN A 171 -7.98 3.71 -9.56
CA ASN A 171 -8.82 4.02 -10.71
C ASN A 171 -9.82 2.87 -10.98
N PRO A 172 -11.13 3.11 -10.82
CA PRO A 172 -12.15 2.07 -10.88
C PRO A 172 -12.17 1.31 -12.21
N ILE A 173 -11.90 1.98 -13.32
CA ILE A 173 -11.84 1.34 -14.64
C ILE A 173 -10.64 0.39 -14.73
N ILE A 174 -9.47 0.81 -14.25
CA ILE A 174 -8.26 -0.01 -14.30
C ILE A 174 -8.40 -1.21 -13.36
N SER A 175 -8.90 -0.99 -12.15
CA SER A 175 -9.05 -2.07 -11.16
C SER A 175 -10.15 -3.06 -11.57
N MET A 176 -11.28 -2.59 -12.08
CA MET A 176 -12.34 -3.46 -12.62
C MET A 176 -11.85 -4.28 -13.82
N ALA A 177 -11.10 -3.67 -14.74
CA ALA A 177 -10.54 -4.38 -15.89
C ALA A 177 -9.55 -5.48 -15.47
N LYS A 178 -8.71 -5.21 -14.45
CA LYS A 178 -7.83 -6.21 -13.85
C LYS A 178 -8.63 -7.33 -13.21
N TYR A 179 -9.61 -7.00 -12.38
CA TYR A 179 -10.50 -7.98 -11.74
C TYR A 179 -11.18 -8.87 -12.79
N TYR A 180 -11.70 -8.29 -13.87
CA TYR A 180 -12.34 -9.04 -14.96
C TYR A 180 -11.37 -9.98 -15.67
N THR A 181 -10.14 -9.53 -15.91
CA THR A 181 -9.11 -10.33 -16.58
C THR A 181 -8.67 -11.51 -15.72
N MET A 182 -8.52 -11.30 -14.41
CA MET A 182 -8.08 -12.33 -13.47
C MET A 182 -9.17 -13.38 -13.19
N ASN A 183 -10.44 -12.98 -13.20
CA ASN A 183 -11.58 -13.84 -12.84
C ASN A 183 -12.50 -14.14 -14.03
N LYS A 184 -11.96 -14.11 -15.26
CA LYS A 184 -12.74 -14.23 -16.49
C LYS A 184 -13.63 -15.49 -16.51
N GLU A 185 -13.11 -16.64 -16.12
CA GLU A 185 -13.86 -17.91 -16.17
C GLU A 185 -15.01 -17.95 -15.17
N GLU A 186 -14.78 -17.45 -13.95
CA GLU A 186 -15.82 -17.33 -12.92
C GLU A 186 -16.92 -16.34 -13.34
N LEU A 187 -16.53 -15.20 -13.92
CA LEU A 187 -17.46 -14.18 -14.38
C LEU A 187 -18.28 -14.63 -15.59
N LEU A 188 -17.76 -15.50 -16.45
CA LEU A 188 -18.54 -16.13 -17.52
C LEU A 188 -19.65 -17.04 -16.98
N GLY A 189 -19.49 -17.57 -15.77
CA GLY A 189 -20.54 -18.31 -15.04
C GLY A 189 -21.46 -17.42 -14.18
N SER A 190 -21.20 -16.11 -14.12
CA SER A 190 -21.99 -15.17 -13.30
C SER A 190 -23.30 -14.77 -13.97
N SER A 191 -24.16 -14.05 -13.24
CA SER A 191 -25.44 -13.61 -13.78
C SER A 191 -25.23 -12.64 -14.95
N GLN A 192 -26.10 -12.73 -15.97
CA GLN A 192 -26.11 -11.78 -17.10
C GLN A 192 -26.22 -10.33 -16.62
N GLN A 193 -26.92 -10.09 -15.50
CA GLN A 193 -27.06 -8.78 -14.90
C GLN A 193 -25.72 -8.21 -14.42
N LYS A 194 -24.88 -9.01 -13.74
CA LYS A 194 -23.55 -8.58 -13.27
C LYS A 194 -22.67 -8.14 -14.44
N LEU A 195 -22.70 -8.89 -15.55
CA LEU A 195 -21.96 -8.53 -16.77
C LEU A 195 -22.47 -7.23 -17.42
N MET A 196 -23.80 -7.05 -17.48
CA MET A 196 -24.39 -5.81 -18.00
C MET A 196 -24.04 -4.59 -17.15
N ASP A 197 -24.05 -4.73 -15.83
CA ASP A 197 -23.70 -3.64 -14.92
C ASP A 197 -22.22 -3.25 -15.05
N ILE A 198 -21.33 -4.23 -15.23
CA ILE A 198 -19.89 -4.00 -15.49
C ILE A 198 -19.69 -3.29 -16.84
N ASP A 199 -20.35 -3.74 -17.91
CA ASP A 199 -20.29 -3.10 -19.23
C ASP A 199 -20.81 -1.65 -19.17
N LEU A 200 -21.90 -1.40 -18.44
CA LEU A 200 -22.43 -0.07 -18.20
C LEU A 200 -21.39 0.86 -17.54
N MET A 201 -20.67 0.34 -16.54
CA MET A 201 -19.62 1.11 -15.87
C MET A 201 -18.52 1.53 -16.86
N PHE A 202 -18.00 0.62 -17.68
CA PHE A 202 -16.96 0.94 -18.65
C PHE A 202 -17.39 1.98 -19.68
N ARG A 203 -18.66 1.94 -20.12
CA ARG A 203 -19.20 2.87 -21.11
C ARG A 203 -19.41 4.28 -20.55
N ASN A 204 -19.90 4.38 -19.31
CA ASN A 204 -20.39 5.64 -18.77
C ASN A 204 -19.45 6.31 -17.75
N TRP A 205 -18.37 5.64 -17.32
CA TRP A 205 -17.48 6.16 -16.25
C TRP A 205 -16.94 7.57 -16.47
N SER A 206 -16.44 7.85 -17.69
CA SER A 206 -15.78 9.12 -18.01
C SER A 206 -16.71 10.34 -17.90
N LEU A 207 -18.02 10.11 -17.86
CA LEU A 207 -19.04 11.16 -17.74
C LEU A 207 -19.32 11.54 -16.29
N THR A 208 -18.95 10.69 -15.32
CA THR A 208 -19.42 10.82 -13.93
C THR A 208 -18.30 11.26 -12.98
N PHE A 209 -17.03 10.87 -13.21
CA PHE A 209 -15.95 11.17 -12.28
C PHE A 209 -14.57 11.30 -12.94
N GLN A 210 -13.83 12.36 -12.57
CA GLN A 210 -12.44 12.52 -12.96
C GLN A 210 -11.52 11.97 -11.87
N TYR A 211 -10.87 10.85 -12.17
CA TYR A 211 -9.90 10.23 -11.28
C TYR A 211 -8.65 11.11 -11.09
N THR A 212 -8.48 11.64 -9.88
CA THR A 212 -7.27 12.36 -9.46
C THR A 212 -6.20 11.34 -9.10
N LYS A 213 -5.17 11.20 -9.95
CA LYS A 213 -4.08 10.21 -9.80
C LYS A 213 -3.13 10.56 -8.63
N GLN A 214 -3.64 10.63 -7.41
CA GLN A 214 -2.93 11.12 -6.24
C GLN A 214 -3.10 10.20 -5.03
N PHE A 215 -2.11 10.22 -4.16
CA PHE A 215 -2.15 9.54 -2.86
C PHE A 215 -2.49 10.54 -1.76
N THR A 216 -3.30 10.10 -0.81
CA THR A 216 -3.63 10.84 0.42
C THR A 216 -2.84 10.27 1.58
N GLN A 217 -2.30 11.14 2.44
CA GLN A 217 -1.62 10.69 3.65
C GLN A 217 -2.62 10.12 4.66
N LEU A 218 -2.29 9.01 5.32
CA LEU A 218 -3.14 8.48 6.40
C LEU A 218 -3.23 9.51 7.55
N GLY A 219 -4.45 9.73 8.04
CA GLY A 219 -4.80 10.80 8.96
C GLY A 219 -5.40 12.04 8.27
N CYS A 220 -5.34 12.13 6.95
CA CYS A 220 -6.01 13.18 6.17
C CYS A 220 -7.32 12.68 5.55
N THR A 221 -8.22 13.62 5.29
CA THR A 221 -9.49 13.39 4.60
C THR A 221 -9.29 13.46 3.08
N ALA A 222 -9.96 12.59 2.32
CA ALA A 222 -10.03 12.68 0.87
C ALA A 222 -11.42 12.31 0.36
N ASP A 223 -11.78 12.85 -0.79
CA ASP A 223 -13.01 12.50 -1.49
C ASP A 223 -12.87 11.09 -2.09
N LEU A 224 -13.67 10.16 -1.58
CA LEU A 224 -13.72 8.77 -2.04
C LEU A 224 -15.09 8.46 -2.64
N ILE A 225 -15.10 7.54 -3.61
CA ILE A 225 -16.33 6.96 -4.14
C ILE A 225 -16.86 6.00 -3.08
N THR A 226 -17.98 6.37 -2.46
CA THR A 226 -18.65 5.62 -1.38
C THR A 226 -19.96 4.98 -1.82
N GLY A 227 -20.45 5.35 -3.00
CA GLY A 227 -21.55 4.68 -3.68
C GLY A 227 -21.32 4.61 -5.17
N LEU A 228 -21.71 3.50 -5.78
CA LEU A 228 -21.65 3.26 -7.20
C LEU A 228 -22.77 2.30 -7.56
N HIS A 229 -23.80 2.82 -8.23
CA HIS A 229 -24.98 2.03 -8.56
C HIS A 229 -25.62 2.47 -9.87
N ALA A 230 -26.41 1.58 -10.46
CA ALA A 230 -27.10 1.84 -11.71
C ALA A 230 -28.57 2.22 -11.48
N GLU A 231 -28.98 3.43 -11.87
CA GLU A 231 -30.37 3.90 -11.75
C GLU A 231 -31.10 3.89 -13.10
N PRO A 232 -32.39 3.52 -13.15
CA PRO A 232 -33.18 3.62 -14.38
C PRO A 232 -33.33 5.07 -14.82
N LEU A 233 -32.98 5.35 -16.06
CA LEU A 233 -33.15 6.65 -16.72
C LEU A 233 -34.56 6.83 -17.30
N THR A 234 -35.14 5.75 -17.80
CA THR A 234 -36.41 5.73 -18.55
C THR A 234 -37.12 4.38 -18.35
N GLU A 235 -38.43 4.34 -18.59
CA GLU A 235 -39.22 3.09 -18.60
C GLU A 235 -38.73 2.06 -19.64
N SER A 236 -37.94 2.48 -20.63
CA SER A 236 -37.34 1.63 -21.66
C SER A 236 -36.13 0.79 -21.20
N GLY A 237 -35.74 0.89 -19.92
CA GLY A 237 -34.67 0.07 -19.33
C GLY A 237 -33.25 0.61 -19.52
N LEU A 238 -33.07 1.83 -20.05
CA LEU A 238 -31.77 2.49 -20.04
C LEU A 238 -31.38 2.80 -18.58
N LYS A 239 -30.12 2.54 -18.22
CA LYS A 239 -29.58 2.84 -16.89
C LYS A 239 -28.50 3.91 -16.95
N ASN A 240 -28.46 4.77 -15.95
CA ASN A 240 -27.35 5.68 -15.69
C ASN A 240 -26.48 5.15 -14.55
N LEU A 241 -25.18 5.41 -14.64
CA LEU A 241 -24.25 5.12 -13.57
C LEU A 241 -24.19 6.33 -12.63
N ILE A 242 -24.63 6.14 -11.39
CA ILE A 242 -24.57 7.14 -10.33
C ILE A 242 -23.36 6.86 -9.45
N CYS A 243 -22.60 7.92 -9.14
CA CYS A 243 -21.39 7.86 -8.33
C CYS A 243 -21.54 8.83 -7.16
N ASP A 244 -21.60 8.29 -5.94
CA ASP A 244 -21.67 9.06 -4.70
C ASP A 244 -20.25 9.27 -4.16
N ILE A 245 -19.86 10.53 -3.99
CA ILE A 245 -18.54 10.93 -3.48
C ILE A 245 -18.72 11.57 -2.11
N LYS A 246 -17.90 11.15 -1.15
CA LYS A 246 -17.88 11.72 0.19
C LYS A 246 -16.45 11.94 0.68
N PRO A 247 -16.22 12.96 1.51
CA PRO A 247 -14.97 13.09 2.25
C PRO A 247 -14.87 11.98 3.30
N VAL A 248 -13.81 11.17 3.25
CA VAL A 248 -13.53 10.07 4.18
C VAL A 248 -12.11 10.25 4.74
N THR A 249 -11.98 10.11 6.05
CA THR A 249 -10.70 10.11 6.76
C THR A 249 -10.29 8.67 7.06
N ILE A 250 -9.14 8.28 6.51
CA ILE A 250 -8.55 6.97 6.81
C ILE A 250 -7.31 7.20 7.66
N SER A 251 -7.25 6.58 8.84
CA SER A 251 -6.09 6.63 9.73
C SER A 251 -5.53 5.23 9.99
N ILE A 252 -4.32 5.15 10.55
CA ILE A 252 -3.66 3.89 10.88
C ILE A 252 -3.39 3.82 12.38
N LYS A 253 -3.66 2.66 12.99
CA LYS A 253 -3.40 2.35 14.39
C LYS A 253 -2.80 0.95 14.53
N ASN A 254 -2.24 0.70 15.71
CA ASN A 254 -1.77 -0.63 16.13
C ASN A 254 -0.86 -1.31 15.10
N TYR A 255 -0.04 -0.53 14.39
CA TYR A 255 0.88 -1.12 13.43
C TYR A 255 2.07 -1.76 14.18
N VAL A 256 2.45 -2.95 13.74
CA VAL A 256 3.47 -3.80 14.36
C VAL A 256 4.25 -4.47 13.24
N ILE A 257 5.56 -4.53 13.42
CA ILE A 257 6.42 -5.34 12.58
C ILE A 257 6.48 -6.73 13.17
N THR A 258 6.07 -7.70 12.35
CA THR A 258 5.97 -9.11 12.75
C THR A 258 7.19 -9.89 12.30
N GLU A 259 7.75 -9.56 11.14
CA GLU A 259 8.90 -10.23 10.55
C GLU A 259 9.82 -9.21 9.86
N VAL A 260 11.13 -9.41 9.97
CA VAL A 260 12.15 -8.67 9.20
C VAL A 260 13.19 -9.67 8.72
N THR A 261 13.49 -9.63 7.43
CA THR A 261 14.47 -10.52 6.80
C THR A 261 15.38 -9.69 5.91
N ALA A 262 16.69 -9.91 5.99
CA ALA A 262 17.66 -9.37 5.06
C ALA A 262 17.92 -10.44 4.00
N ASN A 263 17.65 -10.11 2.75
CA ASN A 263 17.88 -10.99 1.61
C ASN A 263 19.15 -10.48 0.93
N MET A 264 20.27 -11.17 1.20
CA MET A 264 21.59 -10.79 0.72
C MET A 264 21.94 -11.60 -0.53
N ALA A 265 22.48 -10.92 -1.54
CA ALA A 265 22.88 -11.49 -2.82
C ALA A 265 24.41 -11.52 -2.98
#